data_AF-A0A3N5RD24-F1
#
_entry.id   AF-A0A3N5RD24-F1
#
_cell.length_a   1.000
_cell.length_b   1.000
_cell.length_c   1.000
_cell.angle_alpha   90.00
_cell.angle_beta   90.00
_cell.angle_gamma   90.00
#
_symmetry.space_group_name_H-M   'P 1'
#
loop_
_entity.id
_entity.type
_entity.pdbx_description
1 polymer ?
#
loop_
_entity_poly.entity_id
_entity_poly.type
_entity_poly.pdbx_seq_one_letter_code
_entity_poly.pdbx_strand_id
1 'polypeptide(L)'
;MEGAPEKSKPAYQRSLVFTSQAGMVNNMNDSVVWGLLPVLLFDSGLLLEQVAVIVSIYPAVWGMGQLIMGYPTLLAAVSDSAPEIHRSRSLGIYRFFRDSGFAFGALIGGIAADSFGIPAAMGCIGTLTFLSGLVYWLGNSGKTFQALMPVSENK
;
A
#
# COMPACT_ATOMS: atom_id res chain seq x y z
N MET A 1 0.31 -34.32 -2.17
CA MET A 1 -0.33 -33.24 -1.38
C MET A 1 0.58 -32.95 -0.19
N GLU A 2 1.62 -32.12 -0.36
CA GLU A 2 2.48 -31.75 0.77
C GLU A 2 2.03 -30.37 1.25
N GLY A 3 1.10 -30.36 2.21
CA GLY A 3 0.63 -29.13 2.84
C GLY A 3 1.75 -28.53 3.68
N ALA A 4 1.91 -27.20 3.61
CA ALA A 4 2.85 -26.48 4.46
C ALA A 4 2.71 -26.93 5.94
N PRO A 5 3.82 -27.06 6.69
CA PRO A 5 3.79 -27.58 8.05
C PRO A 5 2.77 -26.80 8.87
N GLU A 6 1.89 -27.51 9.58
CA GLU A 6 0.66 -26.98 10.20
C GLU A 6 0.88 -25.72 11.05
N LYS A 7 2.07 -25.58 11.65
CA LYS A 7 2.50 -24.41 12.43
C LYS A 7 2.69 -23.12 11.60
N SER A 8 2.90 -23.22 10.28
CA SER A 8 3.16 -22.08 9.40
C SER A 8 1.88 -21.38 8.89
N LYS A 9 0.73 -22.09 8.87
CA LYS A 9 -0.54 -21.58 8.33
C LYS A 9 -1.09 -20.34 9.06
N PRO A 10 -1.16 -20.30 10.41
CA PRO A 10 -1.70 -19.13 11.12
C PRO A 10 -0.82 -17.89 10.95
N ALA A 11 0.50 -18.10 10.93
CA ALA A 11 1.47 -17.03 10.79
C ALA A 11 1.45 -16.41 9.38
N TYR A 12 1.22 -17.21 8.34
CA TYR A 12 1.08 -16.76 6.96
C TYR A 12 -0.25 -16.02 6.72
N GLN A 13 -1.37 -16.55 7.19
CA GLN A 13 -2.69 -15.90 7.04
C GLN A 13 -2.70 -14.52 7.70
N ARG A 14 -2.10 -14.41 8.89
CA ARG A 14 -1.94 -13.14 9.60
C ARG A 14 -1.15 -12.12 8.78
N SER A 15 -0.02 -12.53 8.20
CA SER A 15 0.79 -11.66 7.34
C SER A 15 0.00 -11.19 6.12
N LEU A 16 -0.75 -12.09 5.48
CA LEU A 16 -1.58 -11.75 4.32
C LEU A 16 -2.66 -10.72 4.67
N VAL A 17 -3.32 -10.86 5.82
CA VAL A 17 -4.33 -9.90 6.29
C VAL A 17 -3.71 -8.52 6.52
N PHE A 18 -2.60 -8.43 7.25
CA PHE A 18 -1.96 -7.14 7.53
C PHE A 18 -1.42 -6.47 6.26
N THR A 19 -0.79 -7.23 5.36
CA THR A 19 -0.30 -6.68 4.08
C THR A 19 -1.46 -6.26 3.17
N SER A 20 -2.57 -7.00 3.14
CA SER A 20 -3.75 -6.64 2.33
C SER A 20 -4.46 -5.41 2.86
N GLN A 21 -4.61 -5.30 4.18
CA GLN A 21 -5.21 -4.13 4.83
C GLN A 21 -4.34 -2.88 4.62
N ALA A 22 -3.02 -2.98 4.81
CA ALA A 22 -2.10 -1.87 4.55
C ALA A 22 -2.11 -1.46 3.07
N GLY A 23 -2.14 -2.43 2.14
CA GLY A 23 -2.24 -2.15 0.71
C GLY A 23 -3.55 -1.44 0.33
N MET A 24 -4.68 -1.84 0.92
CA MET A 24 -5.96 -1.17 0.72
C MET A 24 -5.90 0.29 1.20
N VAL A 25 -5.44 0.53 2.43
CA VAL A 25 -5.36 1.89 2.99
C VAL A 25 -4.38 2.77 2.21
N ASN A 26 -3.26 2.21 1.75
CA ASN A 26 -2.32 2.93 0.89
C ASN A 26 -3.00 3.42 -0.40
N ASN A 27 -3.73 2.55 -1.09
CA ASN A 27 -4.42 2.94 -2.32
C ASN A 27 -5.63 3.86 -2.07
N MET A 28 -6.28 3.73 -0.91
CA MET A 28 -7.27 4.72 -0.47
C MET A 28 -6.60 6.10 -0.35
N ASN A 29 -5.47 6.17 0.34
CA ASN A 29 -4.70 7.41 0.46
C ASN A 29 -4.32 7.99 -0.90
N ASP A 30 -3.79 7.16 -1.82
CA ASP A 30 -3.45 7.60 -3.16
C ASP A 30 -4.65 8.19 -3.91
N SER A 31 -5.81 7.52 -3.88
CA SER A 31 -7.02 8.06 -4.53
C SER A 31 -7.49 9.38 -3.93
N VAL A 32 -7.49 9.51 -2.60
CA VAL A 32 -7.96 10.73 -1.93
C VAL A 32 -7.00 11.87 -2.22
N VAL A 33 -5.69 11.65 -2.11
CA VAL A 33 -4.68 12.68 -2.38
C VAL A 33 -4.73 13.09 -3.84
N TRP A 34 -4.82 12.15 -4.79
CA TRP A 34 -4.88 12.49 -6.22
C TRP A 34 -6.15 13.24 -6.60
N GLY A 35 -7.28 12.89 -5.99
CA GLY A 35 -8.56 13.55 -6.24
C GLY A 35 -8.64 14.94 -5.60
N LEU A 36 -8.22 15.08 -4.35
CA LEU A 36 -8.49 16.27 -3.54
C LEU A 36 -7.33 17.27 -3.48
N LEU A 37 -6.08 16.84 -3.56
CA LEU A 37 -4.93 17.76 -3.47
C LEU A 37 -4.93 18.83 -4.56
N PRO A 38 -5.17 18.52 -5.85
CA PRO A 38 -5.21 19.56 -6.89
C PRO A 38 -6.31 20.59 -6.64
N VAL A 39 -7.48 20.12 -6.17
CA VAL A 39 -8.62 20.97 -5.83
C VAL A 39 -8.28 21.88 -4.65
N LEU A 40 -7.67 21.32 -3.59
CA LEU A 40 -7.23 22.10 -2.43
C LEU A 40 -6.23 23.20 -2.80
N LEU A 41 -5.24 22.87 -3.63
CA LEU A 41 -4.22 23.83 -4.04
C LEU A 41 -4.82 24.96 -4.90
N PHE A 42 -5.73 24.61 -5.80
CA PHE A 42 -6.44 25.60 -6.61
C PHE A 42 -7.33 26.51 -5.76
N ASP A 43 -8.08 25.93 -4.81
CA ASP A 43 -8.91 26.69 -3.84
C ASP A 43 -8.07 27.60 -2.94
N SER A 44 -6.82 27.21 -2.66
CA SER A 44 -5.84 28.03 -1.93
C SER A 44 -5.28 29.21 -2.74
N GLY A 45 -5.72 29.40 -3.99
CA GLY A 45 -5.34 30.53 -4.85
C GLY A 45 -4.11 30.29 -5.73
N LEU A 46 -3.62 29.05 -5.84
CA LEU A 46 -2.52 28.73 -6.76
C LEU A 46 -3.01 28.71 -8.20
N LEU A 47 -2.17 29.17 -9.11
CA LEU A 47 -2.43 29.08 -10.56
C LEU A 47 -2.34 27.62 -11.02
N LEU A 48 -3.10 27.28 -12.06
CA LEU A 48 -3.15 25.94 -12.63
C LEU A 48 -1.75 25.38 -12.95
N GLU A 49 -0.84 26.22 -13.44
CA GLU A 49 0.55 25.85 -13.73
C GLU A 49 1.32 25.42 -12.47
N GLN A 50 1.13 26.15 -11.36
CA GLN A 50 1.77 25.82 -10.08
C GLN A 50 1.21 24.53 -9.50
N VAL A 51 -0.12 24.36 -9.57
CA VAL A 51 -0.80 23.13 -9.16
C VAL A 51 -0.27 21.94 -9.97
N ALA A 52 -0.16 22.08 -11.30
CA ALA A 52 0.33 21.02 -12.18
C ALA A 52 1.76 20.59 -11.83
N VAL A 53 2.66 21.56 -11.59
CA VAL A 53 4.04 21.26 -11.17
C VAL A 53 4.03 20.47 -9.86
N ILE A 54 3.33 20.95 -8.83
CA ILE A 54 3.31 20.31 -7.50
C ILE A 54 2.73 18.89 -7.59
N VAL A 55 1.57 18.74 -8.24
CA VAL A 55 0.86 17.47 -8.34
C VAL A 55 1.64 16.44 -9.17
N SER A 56 2.41 16.89 -10.18
CA SER A 56 3.21 16.01 -11.04
C SER A 56 4.43 15.38 -10.34
N ILE A 57 4.95 16.01 -9.28
CA ILE A 57 6.13 15.50 -8.55
C ILE A 57 5.84 14.12 -7.97
N TYR A 58 4.66 13.93 -7.39
CA TYR A 58 4.29 12.66 -6.76
C TYR A 58 4.33 11.46 -7.72
N PRO A 59 3.56 11.42 -8.83
CA PRO A 59 3.62 10.33 -9.78
C PRO A 59 4.97 10.26 -10.53
N ALA A 60 5.68 11.38 -10.69
CA ALA A 60 7.03 11.35 -11.28
C ALA A 60 8.01 10.56 -10.39
N VAL A 61 8.05 10.85 -9.09
CA VAL A 61 8.89 10.12 -8.12
C VAL A 61 8.46 8.66 -8.04
N TRP A 62 7.16 8.39 -7.97
CA TRP A 62 6.64 7.03 -7.93
C TRP A 62 6.98 6.25 -9.20
N GLY A 63 6.74 6.83 -10.38
CA GLY A 63 7.01 6.22 -11.68
C GLY A 63 8.50 5.99 -11.93
N MET A 64 9.35 6.95 -11.57
CA MET A 64 10.81 6.77 -11.62
C MET A 64 11.27 5.64 -10.69
N GLY A 65 10.69 5.53 -9.50
CA GLY A 65 10.96 4.42 -8.59
C GLY A 65 10.67 3.05 -9.21
N GLN A 66 9.56 2.92 -9.94
CA GLN A 66 9.21 1.68 -10.67
C GLN A 66 10.23 1.34 -11.76
N LEU A 67 10.71 2.35 -12.50
CA LEU A 67 11.71 2.18 -13.55
C LEU A 67 13.07 1.77 -12.99
N ILE A 68 13.51 2.39 -11.89
CA ILE A 68 14.80 2.10 -11.24
C ILE A 68 14.78 0.72 -10.59
N MET A 69 13.70 0.33 -9.91
CA MET A 69 13.57 -1.00 -9.33
C MET A 69 13.31 -2.10 -10.37
N GLY A 70 12.96 -1.76 -11.62
CA GLY A 70 12.76 -2.74 -12.68
C GLY A 70 11.65 -3.74 -12.36
N TYR A 71 10.51 -3.28 -11.83
CA TYR A 71 9.41 -4.16 -11.40
C TYR A 71 8.96 -5.21 -12.45
N PRO A 72 8.94 -4.92 -13.78
CA PRO A 72 8.66 -5.93 -14.80
C PRO A 72 9.77 -7.00 -14.89
N THR A 73 11.03 -6.59 -14.78
CA THR A 73 12.21 -7.46 -14.84
C THR A 73 12.36 -8.30 -13.58
N LEU A 74 12.05 -7.73 -12.41
CA LEU A 74 11.99 -8.44 -11.14
C LEU A 74 10.79 -9.37 -11.06
N LEU A 75 9.61 -8.99 -11.57
CA LEU A 75 8.47 -9.90 -11.66
C LEU A 75 8.79 -11.09 -12.56
N ALA A 76 9.47 -10.87 -13.69
CA ALA A 76 9.94 -11.95 -14.56
C ALA A 76 10.96 -12.85 -13.83
N ALA A 77 12.00 -12.28 -13.21
CA ALA A 77 13.03 -13.04 -12.49
C ALA A 77 12.50 -13.78 -11.23
N VAL A 78 11.53 -13.19 -10.52
CA VAL A 78 10.85 -13.82 -9.36
C VAL A 78 9.85 -14.89 -9.83
N SER A 79 9.22 -14.71 -10.99
CA SER A 79 8.36 -15.73 -11.61
C SER A 79 9.19 -16.95 -12.04
N ASP A 80 10.43 -16.75 -12.47
CA ASP A 80 11.32 -17.82 -12.93
C ASP A 80 11.95 -18.65 -11.79
N SER A 81 11.80 -18.25 -10.52
CA SER A 81 12.56 -18.83 -9.38
C SER A 81 11.71 -19.46 -8.25
N ALA A 82 10.40 -19.69 -8.41
CA ALA A 82 9.50 -19.92 -7.26
C ALA A 82 8.44 -21.06 -7.42
N PRO A 83 8.35 -22.07 -6.51
CA PRO A 83 7.32 -23.13 -6.57
C PRO A 83 5.88 -22.66 -6.21
N GLU A 84 4.84 -23.26 -6.83
CA GLU A 84 3.60 -22.53 -7.22
C GLU A 84 2.34 -22.62 -6.32
N ILE A 85 2.23 -23.52 -5.33
CA ILE A 85 0.89 -24.03 -4.95
C ILE A 85 -0.06 -23.08 -4.16
N HIS A 86 0.39 -21.95 -3.58
CA HIS A 86 -0.46 -21.01 -2.82
C HIS A 86 -0.32 -19.53 -3.19
N ARG A 87 0.62 -19.20 -4.09
CA ARG A 87 0.96 -17.80 -4.45
C ARG A 87 -0.20 -17.10 -5.18
N SER A 88 -0.86 -17.80 -6.10
CA SER A 88 -1.92 -17.21 -6.93
C SER A 88 -3.14 -16.76 -6.12
N ARG A 89 -3.55 -17.55 -5.12
CA ARG A 89 -4.70 -17.20 -4.25
C ARG A 89 -4.37 -16.04 -3.31
N SER A 90 -3.18 -16.03 -2.69
CA SER A 90 -2.73 -14.88 -1.89
C SER A 90 -2.64 -13.60 -2.69
N LEU A 91 -2.05 -13.69 -3.88
CA LEU A 91 -1.88 -12.55 -4.76
C LEU A 91 -3.24 -11.99 -5.20
N GLY A 92 -4.21 -12.87 -5.47
CA GLY A 92 -5.60 -12.47 -5.74
C GLY A 92 -6.25 -11.73 -4.58
N ILE A 93 -6.16 -12.27 -3.36
CA ILE A 93 -6.70 -11.62 -2.14
C ILE A 93 -6.04 -10.26 -1.92
N TYR A 94 -4.71 -10.21 -1.95
CA TYR A 94 -3.96 -8.97 -1.78
C TYR A 94 -4.35 -7.92 -2.82
N ARG A 95 -4.36 -8.28 -4.11
CA ARG A 95 -4.72 -7.36 -5.19
C ARG A 95 -6.15 -6.87 -5.06
N PHE A 96 -7.10 -7.76 -4.75
CA PHE A 96 -8.48 -7.38 -4.55
C PHE A 96 -8.62 -6.27 -3.49
N PHE A 97 -8.06 -6.48 -2.30
CA PHE A 97 -8.13 -5.48 -1.23
C PHE A 97 -7.37 -4.21 -1.59
N ARG A 98 -6.14 -4.35 -2.10
CA ARG A 98 -5.32 -3.22 -2.53
C ARG A 98 -6.05 -2.35 -3.56
N ASP A 99 -6.55 -2.95 -4.64
CA ASP A 99 -7.17 -2.22 -5.74
C ASP A 99 -8.55 -1.67 -5.36
N SER A 100 -9.30 -2.36 -4.48
CA SER A 100 -10.53 -1.81 -3.90
C SER A 100 -10.30 -0.51 -3.13
N GLY A 101 -9.07 -0.31 -2.62
CA GLY A 101 -8.69 0.91 -1.93
C GLY A 101 -8.90 2.17 -2.77
N PHE A 102 -8.63 2.14 -4.07
CA PHE A 102 -8.89 3.29 -4.94
C PHE A 102 -10.39 3.65 -4.99
N ALA A 103 -11.26 2.65 -5.11
CA ALA A 103 -12.69 2.86 -5.19
C ALA A 103 -13.26 3.38 -3.86
N PHE A 104 -12.88 2.75 -2.76
CA PHE A 104 -13.32 3.18 -1.43
C PHE A 104 -12.77 4.55 -1.06
N GLY A 105 -11.51 4.84 -1.37
CA GLY A 105 -10.90 6.13 -1.08
C GLY A 105 -11.53 7.25 -1.90
N ALA A 106 -11.79 7.05 -3.19
CA ALA A 106 -12.50 8.04 -4.00
C ALA A 106 -13.92 8.33 -3.46
N LEU A 107 -14.68 7.28 -3.13
CA LEU A 107 -16.05 7.43 -2.62
C LEU A 107 -16.09 8.10 -1.24
N ILE A 108 -15.35 7.54 -0.27
CA ILE A 108 -15.35 8.02 1.11
C ILE A 108 -14.68 9.39 1.19
N GLY A 109 -13.58 9.59 0.47
CA GLY A 109 -12.86 10.86 0.41
C GLY A 109 -13.69 11.98 -0.19
N GLY A 110 -14.42 11.71 -1.27
CA GLY A 110 -15.35 12.67 -1.87
C GLY A 110 -16.48 13.04 -0.91
N ILE A 111 -17.13 12.05 -0.29
CA ILE A 111 -18.19 12.30 0.70
C ILE A 111 -17.66 13.08 1.91
N ALA A 112 -16.49 12.73 2.42
CA ALA A 112 -15.87 13.43 3.54
C ALA A 112 -15.49 14.86 3.18
N ALA A 113 -14.99 15.09 1.96
CA ALA A 113 -14.64 16.43 1.48
C ALA A 113 -15.89 17.32 1.33
N ASP A 114 -16.98 16.76 0.82
CA ASP A 114 -18.26 17.46 0.69
C ASP A 114 -18.87 17.78 2.08
N SER A 115 -18.79 16.84 3.02
CA SER A 115 -19.40 16.98 4.34
C SER A 115 -18.60 17.83 5.34
N PHE A 116 -17.27 17.75 5.29
CA PHE A 116 -16.37 18.33 6.31
C PHE A 116 -15.31 19.27 5.73
N GLY A 117 -15.26 19.44 4.40
CA GLY A 117 -14.23 20.19 3.70
C GLY A 117 -13.00 19.34 3.37
N ILE A 118 -12.28 19.78 2.33
CA ILE A 118 -11.10 19.08 1.80
C ILE A 118 -9.98 18.92 2.86
N PRO A 119 -9.62 19.96 3.66
CA PRO A 119 -8.57 19.81 4.66
C PRO A 119 -8.87 18.73 5.71
N ALA A 120 -10.12 18.63 6.16
CA ALA A 120 -10.55 17.61 7.11
C ALA A 120 -10.47 16.20 6.50
N ALA A 121 -10.95 16.03 5.27
CA ALA A 121 -10.85 14.75 4.55
C ALA A 121 -9.39 14.29 4.38
N MET A 122 -8.49 15.22 4.05
CA MET A 122 -7.05 14.94 3.96
C MET A 122 -6.43 14.57 5.32
N GLY A 123 -6.80 15.27 6.39
CA GLY A 123 -6.36 14.93 7.75
C GLY A 123 -6.84 13.54 8.18
N CYS A 124 -8.08 13.17 7.87
CA CYS A 124 -8.65 11.86 8.16
C CYS A 124 -7.89 10.73 7.44
N ILE A 125 -7.64 10.87 6.13
CA ILE A 125 -6.94 9.82 5.38
C ILE A 125 -5.47 9.69 5.79
N GLY A 126 -4.81 10.80 6.14
CA GLY A 126 -3.46 10.77 6.72
C GLY A 126 -3.41 10.05 8.06
N THR A 127 -4.40 10.31 8.93
CA THR A 127 -4.55 9.62 10.22
C THR A 127 -4.79 8.12 10.03
N LEU A 128 -5.68 7.75 9.10
CA LEU A 128 -5.98 6.36 8.78
C LEU A 128 -4.73 5.63 8.25
N THR A 129 -3.95 6.28 7.40
CA THR A 129 -2.71 5.73 6.84
C THR A 129 -1.66 5.50 7.93
N PHE A 130 -1.49 6.47 8.84
CA PHE A 130 -0.59 6.33 9.97
C PHE A 130 -1.01 5.16 10.89
N LEU A 131 -2.28 5.09 11.26
CA LEU A 131 -2.81 3.99 12.08
C LEU A 131 -2.67 2.63 11.39
N SER A 132 -2.88 2.58 10.08
CA SER A 132 -2.66 1.36 9.30
C SER A 132 -1.20 0.91 9.35
N GLY A 133 -0.24 1.84 9.25
CA GLY A 133 1.18 1.55 9.42
C GLY A 133 1.50 1.00 10.80
N LEU A 134 0.88 1.56 11.85
CA LEU A 134 1.03 1.09 13.21
C LEU A 134 0.46 -0.33 13.40
N VAL A 135 -0.73 -0.60 12.87
CA VAL A 135 -1.35 -1.94 12.90
C VAL A 135 -0.47 -2.96 12.16
N TYR A 136 0.05 -2.60 10.99
CA TYR A 136 0.97 -3.45 10.24
C TYR A 136 2.25 -3.74 11.02
N TRP A 137 2.87 -2.69 11.59
CA TRP A 137 4.08 -2.82 12.39
C TRP A 137 3.84 -3.75 13.57
N LEU A 138 2.88 -3.44 14.44
CA LEU A 138 2.54 -4.26 15.62
C LEU A 138 2.19 -5.70 15.25
N GLY A 139 1.47 -5.91 14.15
CA GLY A 139 1.09 -7.22 13.65
C GLY A 139 2.28 -8.09 13.20
N ASN A 140 3.39 -7.46 12.81
CA ASN A 140 4.56 -8.09 12.22
C ASN A 140 5.87 -7.95 13.04
N SER A 141 5.90 -7.16 14.13
CA SER A 141 7.11 -6.86 14.93
C SER A 141 7.88 -8.11 15.40
N GLY A 142 7.21 -9.24 15.61
CA GLY A 142 7.85 -10.50 16.01
C GLY A 142 8.64 -11.23 14.91
N LYS A 143 8.47 -10.87 13.63
CA LYS A 143 9.14 -11.53 12.49
C LYS A 143 10.21 -10.67 11.83
N THR A 144 10.04 -9.34 11.83
CA THR A 144 11.02 -8.39 11.28
C THR A 144 12.37 -8.50 12.01
N PHE A 145 12.34 -8.77 13.32
CA PHE A 145 13.54 -8.96 14.14
C PHE A 145 14.26 -10.30 13.85
N GLN A 146 13.51 -11.34 13.47
CA GLN A 146 14.05 -12.69 13.21
C GLN A 146 14.69 -12.82 11.82
N ALA A 147 14.27 -12.00 10.85
CA ALA A 147 14.89 -11.93 9.52
C ALA A 147 16.16 -11.05 9.49
N LEU A 148 16.36 -10.18 10.49
CA LEU A 148 17.52 -9.29 10.62
C LEU A 148 18.64 -9.87 11.48
N MET A 149 18.38 -10.94 12.24
CA MET A 149 19.44 -11.73 12.87
C MET A 149 19.81 -12.89 11.95
N PRO A 150 20.99 -12.88 11.32
CA PRO A 150 21.47 -14.07 10.64
C PRO A 150 21.55 -15.18 11.70
N VAL A 151 20.89 -16.31 11.44
CA VAL A 151 21.13 -17.54 12.19
C VAL A 151 22.64 -17.76 12.13
N SER A 152 23.34 -17.62 13.26
CA SER A 152 24.73 -18.06 13.33
C SER A 152 24.70 -19.56 13.05
N GLU A 153 25.12 -19.96 11.86
CA GLU A 153 25.39 -21.36 11.57
C GLU A 153 26.47 -21.83 12.54
N ASN A 154 26.07 -22.57 13.57
CA ASN A 154 27.00 -23.34 14.36
C ASN A 154 27.57 -24.44 13.45
N LYS A 155 28.87 -24.33 13.16
CA LYS A 155 29.70 -25.45 12.72
C LYS A 155 30.16 -26.26 13.93
#